data_AF-A0A350G4D2-F1
#
_entry.id   AF-A0A350G4D2-F1
#
_cell.length_a   1.000
_cell.length_b   1.000
_cell.length_c   1.000
_cell.angle_alpha   90.00
_cell.angle_beta   90.00
_cell.angle_gamma   90.00
#
_symmetry.space_group_name_H-M   'P 1'
#
loop_
_entity.id
_entity.type
_entity.pdbx_description
1 polymer ?
#
loop_
_entity_poly.entity_id
_entity_poly.type
_entity_poly.pdbx_seq_one_letter_code
_entity_poly.pdbx_strand_id
1 'polypeptide(L)'
;MERATDTRSRVEAGLGRRHRRELLLKFSGLAATLVGVAFLAIFFATLLMQGLSAFQQTYVALDVEFSAEDLAPQGELDLEYADFDALVRSAIRERFPDVRDRRARRD
;
A
#
# COMPACT_ATOMS: atom_id res chain seq x y z
N MET A 1 16.26 -30.22 -66.63
CA MET A 1 16.83 -29.26 -65.66
C MET A 1 15.78 -28.63 -64.72
N GLU A 2 14.51 -29.05 -64.75
CA GLU A 2 13.38 -28.34 -64.11
C GLU A 2 13.02 -28.81 -62.68
N ARG A 3 13.45 -30.02 -62.27
CA ARG A 3 13.10 -30.59 -60.96
C ARG A 3 13.92 -30.04 -59.78
N ALA A 4 15.10 -29.46 -60.04
CA ALA A 4 15.99 -28.97 -58.97
C ALA A 4 15.50 -27.64 -58.34
N THR A 5 14.83 -26.81 -59.14
CA THR A 5 14.22 -25.54 -58.71
C THR A 5 12.94 -25.75 -57.90
N ASP A 6 12.12 -26.75 -58.26
CA ASP A 6 10.88 -27.08 -57.53
C ASP A 6 11.17 -27.55 -56.09
N THR A 7 12.12 -28.47 -55.90
CA THR A 7 12.50 -28.95 -54.57
C THR A 7 13.10 -27.84 -53.69
N ARG A 8 13.93 -26.96 -54.25
CA ARG A 8 14.52 -25.83 -53.52
C ARG A 8 13.46 -24.83 -53.05
N SER A 9 12.51 -24.48 -53.93
CA SER A 9 11.42 -23.56 -53.61
C SER A 9 10.51 -24.09 -52.50
N ARG A 10 10.24 -25.41 -52.47
CA ARG A 10 9.46 -26.07 -51.43
C ARG A 10 10.15 -26.07 -50.06
N VAL A 11 11.48 -26.19 -50.03
CA VAL A 11 12.28 -26.10 -48.80
C VAL A 11 12.35 -24.66 -48.29
N GLU A 12 12.55 -23.68 -49.18
CA GLU A 12 12.51 -22.24 -48.86
C GLU A 12 11.14 -21.81 -48.29
N ALA A 13 10.04 -22.33 -48.85
CA ALA A 13 8.70 -22.10 -48.32
C ALA A 13 8.48 -22.70 -46.92
N GLY A 14 9.16 -23.80 -46.57
CA GLY A 14 9.11 -24.44 -45.25
C GLY A 14 9.94 -23.73 -44.19
N LEU A 15 11.02 -23.03 -44.59
CA LEU A 15 11.95 -22.34 -43.69
C LEU A 15 11.25 -21.21 -42.91
N GLY A 16 10.42 -20.40 -43.55
CA GLY A 16 9.71 -19.29 -42.89
C GLY A 16 8.79 -19.74 -41.74
N ARG A 17 8.17 -20.91 -41.87
CA ARG A 17 7.25 -21.46 -40.85
C ARG A 17 7.98 -21.92 -39.58
N ARG A 18 9.24 -22.35 -39.71
CA ARG A 18 10.08 -22.80 -38.59
C ARG A 18 10.65 -21.61 -37.80
N HIS A 19 11.09 -20.56 -38.50
CA HIS A 19 11.59 -19.33 -37.87
C HIS A 19 10.53 -18.63 -37.00
N ARG A 20 9.26 -18.63 -37.41
CA ARG A 20 8.17 -18.02 -36.62
C ARG A 20 7.95 -18.71 -35.27
N ARG A 21 8.05 -20.04 -35.23
CA ARG A 21 7.91 -20.81 -33.99
C ARG A 21 9.08 -20.58 -33.04
N GLU A 22 10.28 -20.45 -33.58
CA GLU A 22 11.48 -20.12 -32.81
C GLU A 22 11.42 -18.71 -32.21
N LEU A 23 10.96 -17.72 -32.98
CA LEU A 23 10.77 -16.34 -32.51
C LEU A 23 9.73 -16.25 -31.40
N LEU A 24 8.59 -16.94 -31.54
CA LEU A 24 7.55 -16.96 -30.52
C LEU A 24 8.05 -17.57 -29.20
N LEU A 25 8.81 -18.66 -29.26
CA LEU A 25 9.38 -19.30 -28.08
C LEU A 25 10.40 -18.40 -27.36
N LYS A 26 11.28 -17.74 -28.13
CA LYS A 26 12.25 -16.79 -27.60
C LYS A 26 11.55 -15.57 -26.99
N PHE A 27 10.55 -15.04 -27.68
CA PHE A 27 9.78 -13.89 -27.22
C PHE A 27 8.99 -14.20 -25.96
N SER A 28 8.37 -15.38 -25.85
CA SER A 28 7.62 -15.77 -24.65
C SER A 28 8.53 -15.88 -23.42
N GLY A 29 9.75 -16.40 -23.59
CA GLY A 29 10.74 -16.43 -22.51
C GLY A 29 11.14 -15.03 -22.05
N LEU A 30 11.51 -14.16 -22.99
CA LEU A 30 11.86 -12.76 -22.68
C LEU A 30 10.69 -12.01 -22.03
N ALA A 31 9.47 -12.18 -22.56
CA ALA A 31 8.27 -11.56 -22.02
C ALA A 31 7.99 -12.04 -20.59
N ALA A 32 8.11 -13.35 -20.32
CA ALA A 32 7.93 -13.89 -18.98
C ALA A 32 8.93 -13.30 -17.98
N THR A 33 10.21 -13.20 -18.36
CA THR A 33 11.24 -12.56 -17.53
C THR A 33 10.93 -11.08 -17.27
N LEU A 34 10.54 -10.33 -18.30
CA LEU A 34 10.18 -8.91 -18.16
C LEU A 34 8.98 -8.70 -17.24
N VAL A 35 7.95 -9.54 -17.38
CA VAL A 35 6.77 -9.51 -16.49
C VAL A 35 7.18 -9.78 -15.05
N GLY A 36 8.04 -10.77 -14.81
CA GLY A 36 8.56 -11.07 -13.47
C GLY A 36 9.33 -9.89 -12.85
N VAL A 37 10.23 -9.27 -13.61
CA VAL A 37 10.99 -8.08 -13.17
C VAL A 37 10.06 -6.90 -12.90
N ALA A 38 9.04 -6.69 -13.74
CA ALA A 38 8.06 -5.63 -13.55
C ALA A 38 7.25 -5.83 -12.25
N PHE A 39 6.79 -7.04 -11.97
CA PHE A 39 6.11 -7.34 -10.71
C PHE A 39 7.02 -7.12 -9.49
N LEU A 40 8.29 -7.52 -9.58
CA LEU A 40 9.25 -7.28 -8.51
C LEU A 40 9.44 -5.78 -8.24
N ALA A 41 9.56 -4.97 -9.30
CA ALA A 41 9.67 -3.51 -9.18
C ALA A 41 8.42 -2.89 -8.54
N ILE A 42 7.22 -3.30 -8.97
CA ILE A 42 5.95 -2.83 -8.38
C ILE A 42 5.85 -3.22 -6.91
N PHE A 43 6.24 -4.45 -6.56
CA PHE A 43 6.23 -4.94 -5.18
C PHE A 43 7.15 -4.09 -4.29
N PHE A 44 8.38 -3.82 -4.73
CA PHE A 44 9.29 -2.95 -3.99
C PHE A 44 8.77 -1.52 -3.87
N ALA A 45 8.22 -0.94 -4.95
CA ALA A 45 7.64 0.40 -4.89
C ALA A 45 6.51 0.47 -3.85
N THR A 46 5.65 -0.54 -3.83
CA THR A 46 4.55 -0.67 -2.86
C THR A 46 5.08 -0.78 -1.42
N LEU A 47 6.10 -1.62 -1.22
CA LEU A 47 6.74 -1.83 0.08
C LEU A 47 7.39 -0.54 0.58
N LEU A 48 8.07 0.22 -0.27
CA LEU A 48 8.69 1.49 0.11
C LEU A 48 7.64 2.56 0.45
N MET A 49 6.60 2.71 -0.37
CA MET A 49 5.53 3.67 -0.13
C MET A 49 4.80 3.41 1.19
N GLN A 50 4.44 2.15 1.47
CA GLN A 50 3.73 1.79 2.70
C GLN A 50 4.68 1.70 3.90
N GLY A 51 5.90 1.19 3.70
CA GLY A 51 6.89 1.01 4.75
C GLY A 51 7.37 2.34 5.34
N LEU A 52 7.54 3.37 4.51
CA LEU A 52 7.90 4.71 4.99
C LEU A 52 6.80 5.31 5.90
N SER A 53 5.52 5.03 5.60
CA SER A 53 4.40 5.46 6.45
C SER A 53 4.41 4.77 7.83
N ALA A 54 4.90 3.53 7.94
CA ALA A 54 4.92 2.80 9.20
C ALA A 54 5.93 3.38 10.21
N PHE A 55 6.96 4.10 9.74
CA PHE A 55 7.90 4.83 10.59
C PHE A 55 7.39 6.22 10.98
N GLN A 56 6.37 6.73 10.30
CA GLN A 56 5.72 7.98 10.67
C GLN A 56 4.60 7.71 11.66
N GLN A 57 4.97 7.41 12.90
CA GLN A 57 4.02 7.42 14.00
C GLN A 57 3.79 8.88 14.45
N THR A 58 2.62 9.43 14.17
CA THR A 58 2.26 10.78 14.63
C THR A 58 2.01 10.74 16.13
N TYR A 59 2.89 11.38 16.89
CA TYR A 59 2.68 11.64 18.31
C TYR A 59 2.02 13.01 18.46
N VAL A 60 0.80 13.02 19.01
CA VAL A 60 0.11 14.26 19.36
C VAL A 60 0.26 14.46 20.87
N ALA A 61 0.94 15.52 21.27
CA ALA A 61 0.93 15.97 22.65
C ALA A 61 -0.43 16.64 22.92
N LEU A 62 -1.14 16.15 23.93
CA LEU A 62 -2.41 16.70 24.38
C LEU A 62 -2.21 17.26 25.78
N ASP A 63 -2.46 18.57 25.93
CA ASP A 63 -2.51 19.20 27.24
C ASP A 63 -3.86 18.82 27.89
N VAL A 64 -3.80 18.04 28.96
CA VAL A 64 -4.97 17.63 29.74
C VAL A 64 -4.96 18.39 31.05
N GLU A 65 -5.96 19.24 31.25
CA GLU A 65 -6.14 19.95 32.51
C GLU A 65 -6.93 19.08 33.49
N PHE A 66 -6.32 18.76 34.63
CA PHE A 66 -6.93 17.95 35.68
C PHE A 66 -7.60 18.86 36.70
N SER A 67 -8.91 19.10 36.56
CA SER A 67 -9.68 19.88 37.53
C SER A 67 -9.99 19.01 38.76
N ALA A 68 -9.83 19.58 39.96
CA ALA A 68 -10.12 18.88 41.22
C ALA A 68 -11.63 18.62 41.40
N GLU A 69 -12.47 19.41 40.74
CA GLU A 69 -13.94 19.28 40.75
C GLU A 69 -14.39 18.00 40.02
N ASP A 70 -13.67 17.61 38.96
CA ASP A 70 -14.01 16.43 38.16
C ASP A 70 -13.42 15.12 38.72
N LEU A 71 -12.30 15.20 39.46
CA LEU A 71 -11.54 14.03 39.93
C LEU A 71 -11.67 13.75 41.43
N ALA A 72 -11.97 14.78 42.21
CA ALA A 72 -12.03 14.70 43.67
C ALA A 72 -13.18 15.58 44.22
N PRO A 73 -14.44 15.32 43.83
CA PRO A 73 -15.60 16.13 44.26
C PRO A 73 -15.82 16.13 45.78
N GLN A 74 -15.21 15.20 46.52
CA GLN A 74 -15.28 15.07 47.97
C GLN A 74 -13.96 15.43 48.68
N GLY A 75 -12.97 15.96 47.94
CA GLY A 75 -11.66 16.39 48.46
C GLY A 75 -10.58 15.32 48.47
N GLU A 76 -10.93 14.04 48.24
CA GLU A 76 -9.98 12.94 48.05
C GLU A 76 -10.21 12.32 46.66
N LEU A 77 -9.13 11.85 46.02
CA LEU A 77 -9.15 11.40 44.64
C LEU A 77 -9.84 10.04 44.56
N ASP A 78 -11.07 10.03 44.05
CA ASP A 78 -11.88 8.82 43.94
C ASP A 78 -11.73 8.23 42.53
N LEU A 79 -10.87 7.22 42.41
CA LEU A 79 -10.62 6.52 41.15
C LEU A 79 -11.85 5.74 40.65
N GLU A 80 -12.83 5.45 41.51
CA GLU A 80 -14.07 4.76 41.14
C GLU A 80 -15.05 5.70 40.45
N TYR A 81 -15.01 7.00 40.77
CA TYR A 81 -15.85 8.05 40.17
C TYR A 81 -15.15 8.86 39.06
N ALA A 82 -13.82 8.93 39.08
CA ALA A 82 -13.05 9.74 38.14
C ALA A 82 -13.15 9.22 36.69
N ASP A 83 -13.86 9.95 35.84
CA ASP A 83 -13.94 9.67 34.40
C ASP A 83 -12.76 10.34 33.66
N PHE A 84 -11.60 9.69 33.73
CA PHE A 84 -10.40 10.10 32.98
C PHE A 84 -10.65 10.10 31.45
N ASP A 85 -11.59 9.29 30.98
CA ASP A 85 -11.95 9.20 29.58
C ASP A 85 -12.70 10.46 29.12
N ALA A 86 -13.53 11.04 29.98
CA ALA A 86 -14.18 12.33 29.74
C ALA A 86 -13.18 13.48 29.65
N LEU A 87 -12.14 13.49 30.49
CA LEU A 87 -11.05 14.49 30.48
C LEU A 87 -10.24 14.44 29.18
N VAL A 88 -9.86 13.24 28.72
CA VAL A 88 -9.17 13.12 27.42
C VAL A 88 -10.07 13.59 26.28
N ARG A 89 -11.38 13.26 26.32
CA ARG A 89 -12.33 13.69 25.29
C ARG A 89 -12.66 15.18 25.33
N SER A 90 -12.56 15.85 26.48
CA SER A 90 -12.73 17.31 26.57
C SER A 90 -11.51 18.01 25.99
N ALA A 91 -10.29 17.60 26.38
CA ALA A 91 -9.04 18.13 25.85
C ALA A 91 -8.93 17.98 24.32
N ILE A 92 -9.32 16.82 23.75
CA ILE A 92 -9.35 16.63 22.28
C ILE A 92 -10.37 17.57 21.61
N ARG A 93 -11.54 17.79 22.23
CA ARG A 93 -12.57 18.69 21.69
C ARG A 93 -12.15 20.15 21.73
N GLU A 94 -11.43 20.54 22.76
CA GLU A 94 -10.89 21.89 22.90
C GLU A 94 -9.78 22.15 21.88
N ARG A 95 -8.91 21.16 21.64
CA ARG A 95 -7.84 21.28 20.64
C ARG A 95 -8.34 21.29 19.19
N PHE A 96 -9.47 20.63 18.91
CA PHE A 96 -10.05 20.51 17.56
C PHE A 96 -11.54 20.92 17.52
N PRO A 97 -11.87 22.20 17.73
CA PRO A 97 -13.26 22.67 17.86
C PRO A 97 -14.09 22.53 16.58
N ASP A 98 -13.43 22.48 15.42
CA ASP A 98 -14.07 22.38 14.10
C ASP A 98 -14.42 20.94 13.69
N VAL A 99 -13.93 19.92 14.42
CA VAL A 99 -14.15 18.50 14.08
C VAL A 99 -15.46 18.00 14.70
N ARG A 100 -16.57 18.29 14.00
CA ARG A 100 -17.93 17.93 14.43
C ARG A 100 -18.41 16.58 13.88
N ASP A 101 -17.82 16.09 12.80
CA ASP A 101 -18.26 14.85 12.14
C ASP A 101 -17.65 13.59 12.76
N ARG A 102 -18.50 12.59 13.04
CA ARG A 102 -18.09 11.30 13.63
C ARG A 102 -17.14 10.51 12.73
N ARG A 103 -17.20 10.75 11.41
CA ARG A 103 -16.28 10.16 10.42
C ARG A 103 -14.87 10.75 10.50
N ALA A 104 -14.74 12.03 10.81
CA ALA A 104 -13.45 12.72 10.98
C ALA A 104 -12.77 12.45 12.34
N ARG A 105 -13.40 11.68 13.23
CA ARG A 105 -12.82 11.26 14.52
C ARG A 105 -12.15 9.89 14.47
N ARG A 106 -12.25 9.16 13.34
CA ARG A 106 -11.75 7.77 13.21
C ARG A 106 -10.51 7.66 12.31
N ASP A 107 -10.26 8.69 11.50
CA ASP A 107 -9.12 8.81 10.59
C ASP A 107 -8.19 9.91 11.11
#